data_AF-A0A1W9SUN0-F1
#
_entry.id   AF-A0A1W9SUN0-F1
#
_cell.length_a   1.000
_cell.length_b   1.000
_cell.length_c   1.000
_cell.angle_alpha   90.00
_cell.angle_beta   90.00
_cell.angle_gamma   90.00
#
_symmetry.space_group_name_H-M   'P 1'
#
loop_
_entity.id
_entity.type
_entity.pdbx_description
1 polymer ?
#
loop_
_entity_poly.entity_id
_entity_poly.type
_entity_poly.pdbx_seq_one_letter_code
_entity_poly.pdbx_strand_id
1 'polypeptide(L)'
;IPVIADAYFKGITDFDIEKAFSAMKYSADREHLGLDAYKKNGFIGINDEAESVSKTLEYAYDDWCISQIAKNLGKTDDYNRFIKRAQSYKNIFNPKTGFMQPKRENIWKTPFDPSEVDFNFTEANSWQYSFFVPQDVQTLIKMHGGDDSFTNKLDALFAANPETSGRLQSDITGLIGQYAHGNEPSHHMAYLYNYAGEPWKTQKIVRQILDGQYTVEPDGLSGNEDCGQMSAWYVLSAMGFYSVTPGSTDYIIGTPLFKKTTLNLENGNIFIIEAENVSEKNIYIQSAKLNGKEYTKSYIAHNEILEGGTLSFEMGAEPNKEWANKPDDRPKSEIGEELIQPVPFIKANSKTFKDSLIIQLGSPQENAKIFYTLDGSTPDNNSSEYKQQLVLTKTTTIKAVSYTDNMPESSIIETQFIKIPRGRSIQILSNYSKQYTAGGDEALIDYIRGGDDFRNGSWQGYQKEDFVAIVNLGKKMNINKISTGFLQAIGSWIWMPTKVEYHISNDGKTFKPVGSINNKVADNEYSAVFTDFSIKLNGKTAQYIKVTAKNYGTIPGWHLGAGGDSWIFVDEITIE
;
A
#
# COMPACT_ATOMS: atom_id res chain seq x y z
N ILE A 1 -12.31 11.98 7.56
CA ILE A 1 -12.44 13.08 6.57
C ILE A 1 -13.58 12.82 5.58
N PRO A 2 -13.69 11.64 4.94
CA PRO A 2 -14.70 11.37 3.90
C PRO A 2 -16.13 11.46 4.41
N VAL A 3 -16.39 11.02 5.65
CA VAL A 3 -17.70 11.12 6.32
C VAL A 3 -18.24 12.56 6.34
N ILE A 4 -17.37 13.53 6.66
CA ILE A 4 -17.76 14.96 6.71
C ILE A 4 -18.07 15.45 5.30
N ALA A 5 -17.25 15.09 4.31
CA ALA A 5 -17.43 15.51 2.93
C ALA A 5 -18.71 14.93 2.32
N ASP A 6 -18.95 13.62 2.51
CA ASP A 6 -20.14 12.93 2.03
C ASP A 6 -21.43 13.51 2.62
N ALA A 7 -21.46 13.73 3.95
CA ALA A 7 -22.59 14.38 4.61
C ALA A 7 -22.88 15.77 4.03
N TYR A 8 -21.84 16.60 3.90
CA TYR A 8 -21.95 17.96 3.36
C TYR A 8 -22.51 17.98 1.92
N PHE A 9 -21.96 17.16 1.02
CA PHE A 9 -22.41 17.11 -0.38
C PHE A 9 -23.79 16.48 -0.57
N LYS A 10 -24.27 15.72 0.42
CA LYS A 10 -25.64 15.19 0.47
C LYS A 10 -26.62 16.12 1.21
N GLY A 11 -26.19 17.33 1.57
CA GLY A 11 -27.05 18.36 2.16
C GLY A 11 -27.21 18.30 3.68
N ILE A 12 -26.54 17.36 4.36
CA ILE A 12 -26.45 17.32 5.82
C ILE A 12 -25.44 18.39 6.23
N THR A 13 -25.95 19.55 6.66
CA THR A 13 -25.18 20.79 6.83
C THR A 13 -25.46 21.48 8.17
N ASP A 14 -26.08 20.77 9.12
CA ASP A 14 -26.40 21.22 10.48
C ASP A 14 -25.16 21.22 11.41
N PHE A 15 -24.00 21.60 10.87
CA PHE A 15 -22.75 21.75 11.59
C PHE A 15 -21.91 22.92 11.04
N ASP A 16 -20.94 23.39 11.83
CA ASP A 16 -20.01 24.44 11.41
C ASP A 16 -19.00 23.89 10.40
N ILE A 17 -19.26 24.15 9.11
CA ILE A 17 -18.41 23.68 8.02
C ILE A 17 -17.00 24.29 8.05
N GLU A 18 -16.83 25.52 8.50
CA GLU A 18 -15.50 26.16 8.59
C GLU A 18 -14.65 25.51 9.69
N LYS A 19 -15.28 25.18 10.82
CA LYS A 19 -14.63 24.41 11.90
C LYS A 19 -14.32 22.99 11.46
N ALA A 20 -15.25 22.33 10.77
CA ALA A 20 -15.04 20.97 10.25
C ALA A 20 -13.90 20.94 9.23
N PHE A 21 -13.88 21.89 8.29
CA PHE A 21 -12.81 22.03 7.30
C PHE A 21 -11.45 22.30 7.96
N SER A 22 -11.41 23.15 8.99
CA SER A 22 -10.19 23.38 9.77
C SER A 22 -9.67 22.10 10.45
N ALA A 23 -10.57 21.26 10.98
CA ALA A 23 -10.21 19.97 11.58
C ALA A 23 -9.72 18.97 10.53
N MET A 24 -10.34 18.92 9.35
CA MET A 24 -9.89 18.08 8.22
C MET A 24 -8.47 18.44 7.81
N LYS A 25 -8.17 19.73 7.62
CA LYS A 25 -6.81 20.21 7.31
C LYS A 25 -5.82 19.89 8.42
N TYR A 26 -6.20 20.13 9.67
CA TYR A 26 -5.34 19.81 10.82
C TYR A 26 -4.95 18.33 10.81
N SER A 27 -5.90 17.42 10.57
CA SER A 27 -5.64 15.98 10.47
C SER A 27 -4.66 15.65 9.34
N ALA A 28 -4.86 16.23 8.15
CA ALA A 28 -4.03 15.97 6.97
C ALA A 28 -2.64 16.63 6.99
N ASP A 29 -2.37 17.49 7.98
CA ASP A 29 -1.12 18.24 8.12
C ASP A 29 -0.23 17.76 9.27
N ARG A 30 -0.67 16.79 10.08
CA ARG A 30 0.12 16.23 11.19
C ARG A 30 1.44 15.60 10.71
N GLU A 31 2.36 15.41 11.65
CA GLU A 31 3.64 14.71 11.47
C GLU A 31 3.57 13.36 12.19
N HIS A 32 2.66 12.49 11.73
CA HIS A 32 2.53 11.12 12.23
C HIS A 32 2.22 10.18 11.07
N LEU A 33 2.38 8.86 11.28
CA LEU A 33 1.94 7.82 10.35
C LEU A 33 2.40 8.07 8.91
N GLY A 34 3.66 8.49 8.73
CA GLY A 34 4.24 8.77 7.42
C GLY A 34 3.73 10.03 6.69
N LEU A 35 2.90 10.88 7.30
CA LEU A 35 2.38 12.09 6.64
C LEU A 35 3.48 13.10 6.23
N ASP A 36 4.60 13.16 6.96
CA ASP A 36 5.73 14.01 6.56
C ASP A 36 6.35 13.53 5.24
N ALA A 37 6.66 12.23 5.14
CA ALA A 37 7.13 11.61 3.91
C ALA A 37 6.11 11.76 2.77
N TYR A 38 4.83 11.53 3.03
CA TYR A 38 3.75 11.71 2.05
C TYR A 38 3.70 13.14 1.51
N LYS A 39 3.70 14.17 2.37
CA LYS A 39 3.70 15.58 1.98
C LYS A 39 4.95 15.97 1.18
N LYS A 40 6.11 15.40 1.55
CA LYS A 40 7.41 15.72 0.94
C LYS A 40 7.62 15.02 -0.42
N ASN A 41 7.28 13.75 -0.50
CA ASN A 41 7.63 12.87 -1.63
C ASN A 41 6.44 12.60 -2.56
N GLY A 42 5.21 12.90 -2.13
CA GLY A 42 3.98 12.51 -2.82
C GLY A 42 3.66 11.03 -2.70
N PHE A 43 4.33 10.30 -1.81
CA PHE A 43 4.05 8.91 -1.43
C PHE A 43 4.83 8.57 -0.15
N ILE A 44 4.44 7.48 0.50
CA ILE A 44 5.17 6.91 1.64
C ILE A 44 6.03 5.75 1.13
N GLY A 45 7.32 5.76 1.44
CA GLY A 45 8.23 4.65 1.15
C GLY A 45 8.23 3.59 2.24
N ILE A 46 8.70 2.40 1.89
CA ILE A 46 8.89 1.25 2.82
C ILE A 46 9.74 1.66 4.04
N ASN A 47 10.75 2.51 3.81
CA ASN A 47 11.67 3.00 4.83
C ASN A 47 11.12 4.16 5.66
N ASP A 48 9.96 4.72 5.31
CA ASP A 48 9.38 5.88 5.97
C ASP A 48 8.38 5.45 7.06
N GLU A 49 7.49 4.51 6.74
CA GLU A 49 6.39 4.09 7.62
C GLU A 49 5.81 2.75 7.14
N ALA A 50 5.32 1.92 8.07
CA ALA A 50 4.56 0.70 7.73
C ALA A 50 3.24 1.02 7.01
N GLU A 51 2.69 0.06 6.27
CA GLU A 51 1.45 0.19 5.51
C GLU A 51 1.53 1.30 4.45
N SER A 52 2.74 1.48 3.92
CA SER A 52 3.12 2.60 3.04
C SER A 52 2.19 2.77 1.82
N VAL A 53 1.77 1.68 1.18
CA VAL A 53 0.89 1.72 0.01
C VAL A 53 -0.53 2.06 0.41
N SER A 54 -1.10 1.37 1.40
CA SER A 54 -2.46 1.61 1.89
C SER A 54 -2.66 3.05 2.35
N LYS A 55 -1.74 3.55 3.20
CA LYS A 55 -1.77 4.94 3.66
C LYS A 55 -1.63 5.94 2.52
N THR A 56 -0.76 5.70 1.53
CA THR A 56 -0.65 6.59 0.36
C THR A 56 -1.95 6.68 -0.44
N LEU A 57 -2.64 5.55 -0.64
CA LEU A 57 -3.90 5.49 -1.40
C LEU A 57 -5.05 6.16 -0.63
N GLU A 58 -5.18 5.86 0.66
CA GLU A 58 -6.23 6.44 1.52
C GLU A 58 -6.02 7.93 1.76
N TYR A 59 -4.78 8.38 1.98
CA TYR A 59 -4.50 9.81 2.11
C TYR A 59 -4.79 10.58 0.82
N ALA A 60 -4.55 9.97 -0.34
CA ALA A 60 -4.91 10.58 -1.62
C ALA A 60 -6.44 10.74 -1.76
N TYR A 61 -7.22 9.76 -1.31
CA TYR A 61 -8.68 9.88 -1.29
C TYR A 61 -9.17 10.91 -0.26
N ASP A 62 -8.61 10.91 0.96
CA ASP A 62 -8.91 11.92 1.98
C ASP A 62 -8.60 13.34 1.49
N ASP A 63 -7.47 13.53 0.83
CA ASP A 63 -7.09 14.81 0.24
C ASP A 63 -8.06 15.25 -0.87
N TRP A 64 -8.59 14.30 -1.65
CA TRP A 64 -9.64 14.61 -2.61
C TRP A 64 -10.90 15.15 -1.89
N CYS A 65 -11.36 14.50 -0.82
CA CYS A 65 -12.49 14.98 -0.03
C CYS A 65 -12.26 16.40 0.53
N ILE A 66 -11.06 16.69 1.05
CA ILE A 66 -10.71 18.05 1.52
C ILE A 66 -10.76 19.05 0.36
N SER A 67 -10.21 18.67 -0.80
CA SER A 67 -10.18 19.54 -1.98
C SER A 67 -11.60 19.90 -2.45
N GLN A 68 -12.54 18.96 -2.44
CA GLN A 68 -13.91 19.23 -2.86
C GLN A 68 -14.58 20.23 -1.92
N ILE A 69 -14.41 20.09 -0.59
CA ILE A 69 -14.90 21.07 0.38
C ILE A 69 -14.22 22.43 0.17
N ALA A 70 -12.90 22.47 -0.02
CA ALA A 70 -12.17 23.70 -0.28
C ALA A 70 -12.70 24.43 -1.54
N LYS A 71 -12.98 23.68 -2.62
CA LYS A 71 -13.57 24.21 -3.86
C LYS A 71 -14.94 24.82 -3.60
N ASN A 72 -15.81 24.13 -2.85
CA ASN A 72 -17.15 24.62 -2.54
C ASN A 72 -17.13 25.87 -1.63
N LEU A 73 -16.17 25.96 -0.71
CA LEU A 73 -15.98 27.12 0.17
C LEU A 73 -15.20 28.29 -0.48
N GLY A 74 -14.79 28.16 -1.75
CA GLY A 74 -14.02 29.19 -2.46
C GLY A 74 -12.58 29.36 -1.95
N LYS A 75 -12.00 28.33 -1.33
CA LYS A 75 -10.63 28.35 -0.78
C LYS A 75 -9.64 27.80 -1.81
N THR A 76 -9.34 28.60 -2.83
CA THR A 76 -8.56 28.19 -4.01
C THR A 76 -7.18 27.61 -3.68
N ASP A 77 -6.43 28.20 -2.76
CA ASP A 77 -5.09 27.70 -2.40
C ASP A 77 -5.15 26.32 -1.74
N ASP A 78 -6.13 26.12 -0.84
CA ASP A 78 -6.36 24.83 -0.22
C ASP A 78 -6.83 23.80 -1.27
N TYR A 79 -7.74 24.18 -2.19
CA TYR A 79 -8.15 23.31 -3.30
C TYR A 79 -6.95 22.85 -4.12
N ASN A 80 -6.15 23.79 -4.63
CA ASN A 80 -4.99 23.51 -5.47
C ASN A 80 -3.97 22.61 -4.76
N ARG A 81 -3.76 22.82 -3.46
CA ARG A 81 -2.87 22.01 -2.64
C ARG A 81 -3.38 20.56 -2.52
N PHE A 82 -4.63 20.40 -2.11
CA PHE A 82 -5.18 19.09 -1.79
C PHE A 82 -5.54 18.28 -3.05
N ILE A 83 -5.98 18.90 -4.15
CA ILE A 83 -6.24 18.19 -5.40
C ILE A 83 -4.95 17.66 -6.07
N LYS A 84 -3.81 18.33 -5.85
CA LYS A 84 -2.49 17.79 -6.24
C LYS A 84 -2.12 16.57 -5.42
N ARG A 85 -2.27 16.64 -4.09
CA ARG A 85 -2.03 15.50 -3.20
C ARG A 85 -2.99 14.34 -3.47
N ALA A 86 -4.21 14.61 -3.90
CA ALA A 86 -5.21 13.59 -4.26
C ALA A 86 -4.78 12.67 -5.41
N GLN A 87 -3.74 13.06 -6.16
CA GLN A 87 -3.15 12.31 -7.27
C GLN A 87 -1.91 11.52 -6.86
N SER A 88 -1.52 11.51 -5.58
CA SER A 88 -0.32 10.83 -5.04
C SER A 88 -0.27 9.33 -5.35
N TYR A 89 -1.44 8.69 -5.55
CA TYR A 89 -1.54 7.29 -6.00
C TYR A 89 -0.73 7.02 -7.28
N LYS A 90 -0.58 8.01 -8.17
CA LYS A 90 0.18 7.86 -9.42
C LYS A 90 1.66 7.58 -9.17
N ASN A 91 2.20 8.01 -8.03
CA ASN A 91 3.62 7.86 -7.69
C ASN A 91 4.00 6.42 -7.32
N ILE A 92 3.02 5.57 -6.97
CA ILE A 92 3.24 4.18 -6.53
C ILE A 92 2.67 3.14 -7.50
N PHE A 93 2.09 3.57 -8.61
CA PHE A 93 1.69 2.67 -9.69
C PHE A 93 2.91 2.23 -10.50
N ASN A 94 3.14 0.92 -10.57
CA ASN A 94 4.16 0.36 -11.44
C ASN A 94 3.54 -0.04 -12.78
N PRO A 95 3.81 0.71 -13.88
CA PRO A 95 3.19 0.45 -15.18
C PRO A 95 3.58 -0.91 -15.79
N LYS A 96 4.68 -1.53 -15.31
CA LYS A 96 5.10 -2.85 -15.80
C LYS A 96 4.25 -3.97 -15.20
N THR A 97 3.83 -3.85 -13.94
CA THR A 97 3.06 -4.89 -13.24
C THR A 97 1.56 -4.60 -13.24
N GLY A 98 1.18 -3.34 -13.47
CA GLY A 98 -0.20 -2.88 -13.36
C GLY A 98 -0.72 -2.99 -11.93
N PHE A 99 0.15 -2.73 -10.94
CA PHE A 99 -0.18 -2.78 -9.51
C PHE A 99 0.38 -1.55 -8.80
N MET A 100 -0.25 -1.19 -7.69
CA MET A 100 0.34 -0.31 -6.69
C MET A 100 1.41 -1.11 -5.94
N GLN A 101 2.66 -0.70 -6.09
CA GLN A 101 3.81 -1.46 -5.63
C GLN A 101 4.62 -0.67 -4.60
N PRO A 102 5.05 -1.28 -3.49
CA PRO A 102 5.88 -0.58 -2.51
C PRO A 102 7.23 -0.16 -3.10
N LYS A 103 7.72 1.01 -2.68
CA LYS A 103 9.07 1.50 -3.00
C LYS A 103 9.87 1.76 -1.73
N ARG A 104 11.12 1.31 -1.69
CA ARG A 104 12.09 1.80 -0.71
C ARG A 104 12.78 3.01 -1.34
N GLU A 105 12.57 4.19 -0.78
CA GLU A 105 12.83 5.47 -1.43
C GLU A 105 12.17 5.47 -2.83
N ASN A 106 12.98 5.47 -3.90
CA ASN A 106 12.51 5.52 -5.28
C ASN A 106 12.68 4.18 -6.02
N ILE A 107 13.07 3.12 -5.30
CA ILE A 107 13.33 1.79 -5.87
C ILE A 107 12.17 0.86 -5.56
N TRP A 108 11.55 0.29 -6.59
CA TRP A 108 10.49 -0.71 -6.43
C TRP A 108 10.97 -1.92 -5.61
N LYS A 109 10.15 -2.40 -4.67
CA LYS A 109 10.39 -3.67 -3.96
C LYS A 109 10.54 -4.81 -4.98
N THR A 110 11.65 -5.54 -4.94
CA THR A 110 11.84 -6.73 -5.79
C THR A 110 12.50 -7.87 -4.99
N PRO A 111 12.16 -9.15 -5.25
CA PRO A 111 11.05 -9.61 -6.11
C PRO A 111 9.68 -9.11 -5.61
N PHE A 112 8.68 -9.09 -6.50
CA PHE A 112 7.33 -8.61 -6.20
C PHE A 112 6.33 -9.71 -6.50
N ASP A 113 5.60 -10.12 -5.46
CA ASP A 113 4.45 -11.00 -5.53
C ASP A 113 3.21 -10.19 -5.12
N PRO A 114 2.23 -9.95 -6.02
CA PRO A 114 1.06 -9.16 -5.68
C PRO A 114 0.12 -9.85 -4.67
N SER A 115 0.28 -11.16 -4.44
CA SER A 115 -0.47 -11.94 -3.45
C SER A 115 0.20 -11.98 -2.07
N GLU A 116 1.38 -11.35 -1.93
CA GLU A 116 2.13 -11.30 -0.67
C GLU A 116 1.48 -10.31 0.32
N VAL A 117 1.10 -10.82 1.48
CA VAL A 117 0.71 -10.02 2.64
C VAL A 117 1.99 -9.66 3.40
N ASP A 118 2.38 -8.39 3.35
CA ASP A 118 3.59 -7.89 3.98
C ASP A 118 3.30 -6.73 4.96
N PHE A 119 4.25 -5.83 5.17
CA PHE A 119 4.08 -4.66 6.03
C PHE A 119 3.78 -3.38 5.25
N ASN A 120 3.47 -3.44 3.95
CA ASN A 120 3.20 -2.27 3.12
C ASN A 120 1.71 -2.07 2.82
N PHE A 121 0.89 -3.07 3.16
CA PHE A 121 -0.55 -3.05 3.02
C PHE A 121 -1.21 -3.31 4.37
N THR A 122 -2.23 -2.53 4.72
CA THR A 122 -3.05 -2.73 5.92
C THR A 122 -3.99 -3.90 5.67
N GLU A 123 -3.77 -5.01 6.39
CA GLU A 123 -4.64 -6.20 6.37
C GLU A 123 -4.90 -6.81 4.99
N ALA A 124 -4.01 -6.56 4.02
CA ALA A 124 -4.26 -6.87 2.62
C ALA A 124 -2.97 -7.17 1.85
N ASN A 125 -3.11 -7.38 0.54
CA ASN A 125 -2.00 -7.43 -0.42
C ASN A 125 -2.23 -6.44 -1.58
N SER A 126 -1.37 -6.49 -2.59
CA SER A 126 -1.45 -5.55 -3.71
C SER A 126 -2.67 -5.76 -4.60
N TRP A 127 -3.18 -6.99 -4.76
CA TRP A 127 -4.44 -7.23 -5.47
C TRP A 127 -5.60 -6.48 -4.82
N GLN A 128 -5.62 -6.48 -3.48
CA GLN A 128 -6.72 -5.95 -2.66
C GLN A 128 -6.64 -4.43 -2.42
N TYR A 129 -5.52 -3.77 -2.74
CA TYR A 129 -5.40 -2.30 -2.63
C TYR A 129 -5.23 -1.58 -3.96
N SER A 130 -4.76 -2.24 -5.02
CA SER A 130 -4.37 -1.54 -6.26
C SER A 130 -5.52 -0.83 -6.98
N PHE A 131 -6.77 -1.16 -6.64
CA PHE A 131 -7.97 -0.54 -7.18
C PHE A 131 -8.55 0.57 -6.30
N PHE A 132 -7.93 0.90 -5.16
CA PHE A 132 -8.40 1.96 -4.26
C PHE A 132 -8.02 3.35 -4.77
N VAL A 133 -8.66 3.76 -5.87
CA VAL A 133 -8.60 5.13 -6.43
C VAL A 133 -10.02 5.62 -6.74
N PRO A 134 -10.95 5.61 -5.74
CA PRO A 134 -12.35 5.94 -5.99
C PRO A 134 -12.54 7.38 -6.48
N GLN A 135 -11.62 8.29 -6.20
CA GLN A 135 -11.64 9.70 -6.62
C GLN A 135 -11.23 9.95 -8.09
N ASP A 136 -10.66 8.96 -8.78
CA ASP A 136 -10.10 9.16 -10.12
C ASP A 136 -10.08 7.86 -10.95
N VAL A 137 -11.20 7.13 -10.92
CA VAL A 137 -11.34 5.82 -11.58
C VAL A 137 -11.08 5.92 -13.09
N GLN A 138 -11.49 7.01 -13.76
CA GLN A 138 -11.18 7.18 -15.19
C GLN A 138 -9.68 7.24 -15.46
N THR A 139 -8.88 7.86 -14.60
CA THR A 139 -7.43 7.87 -14.75
C THR A 139 -6.82 6.52 -14.43
N LEU A 140 -7.35 5.80 -13.43
CA LEU A 140 -6.93 4.42 -13.14
C LEU A 140 -7.15 3.50 -14.35
N ILE A 141 -8.27 3.63 -15.06
CA ILE A 141 -8.55 2.91 -16.30
C ILE A 141 -7.51 3.25 -17.38
N LYS A 142 -7.21 4.55 -17.59
CA LYS A 142 -6.18 4.99 -18.55
C LYS A 142 -4.80 4.43 -18.20
N MET A 143 -4.43 4.41 -16.91
CA MET A 143 -3.16 3.87 -16.44
C MET A 143 -3.01 2.35 -16.66
N HIS A 144 -4.12 1.62 -16.74
CA HIS A 144 -4.12 0.21 -17.13
C HIS A 144 -4.13 -0.01 -18.65
N GLY A 145 -4.22 1.04 -19.46
CA GLY A 145 -4.27 0.96 -20.92
C GLY A 145 -5.68 1.00 -21.52
N GLY A 146 -6.65 1.56 -20.80
CA GLY A 146 -8.04 1.73 -21.25
C GLY A 146 -8.99 0.64 -20.75
N ASP A 147 -10.26 0.75 -21.18
CA ASP A 147 -11.38 -0.06 -20.67
C ASP A 147 -11.08 -1.57 -20.70
N ASP A 148 -10.73 -2.12 -21.87
CA ASP A 148 -10.47 -3.56 -22.03
C ASP A 148 -9.34 -4.07 -21.14
N SER A 149 -8.25 -3.31 -21.03
CA SER A 149 -7.10 -3.72 -20.21
C SER A 149 -7.45 -3.67 -18.71
N PHE A 150 -8.26 -2.69 -18.30
CA PHE A 150 -8.73 -2.57 -16.93
C PHE A 150 -9.74 -3.66 -16.57
N THR A 151 -10.70 -3.97 -17.43
CA THR A 151 -11.67 -5.06 -17.18
C THR A 151 -10.99 -6.42 -17.17
N ASN A 152 -10.00 -6.66 -18.03
CA ASN A 152 -9.17 -7.87 -17.97
C ASN A 152 -8.39 -7.97 -16.65
N LYS A 153 -7.94 -6.83 -16.09
CA LYS A 153 -7.26 -6.79 -14.79
C LYS A 153 -8.22 -7.14 -13.64
N LEU A 154 -9.47 -6.66 -13.68
CA LEU A 154 -10.52 -7.06 -12.75
C LEU A 154 -10.91 -8.54 -12.92
N ASP A 155 -11.03 -9.04 -14.15
CA ASP A 155 -11.30 -10.46 -14.40
C ASP A 155 -10.17 -11.33 -13.80
N ALA A 156 -8.92 -10.90 -13.92
CA ALA A 156 -7.78 -11.56 -13.31
C ALA A 156 -7.82 -11.54 -11.78
N LEU A 157 -8.31 -10.47 -11.14
CA LEU A 157 -8.52 -10.41 -9.69
C LEU A 157 -9.47 -11.53 -9.22
N PHE A 158 -10.65 -11.62 -9.84
CA PHE A 158 -11.68 -12.60 -9.46
C PHE A 158 -11.34 -14.04 -9.86
N ALA A 159 -10.40 -14.23 -10.79
CA ALA A 159 -9.95 -15.55 -11.26
C ALA A 159 -8.60 -16.04 -10.66
N ALA A 160 -7.86 -15.18 -9.96
CA ALA A 160 -6.56 -15.51 -9.39
C ALA A 160 -6.64 -16.63 -8.34
N ASN A 161 -5.51 -17.27 -8.02
CA ASN A 161 -5.45 -18.22 -6.88
C ASN A 161 -5.82 -17.45 -5.59
N PRO A 162 -6.79 -17.91 -4.79
CA PRO A 162 -7.14 -17.25 -3.53
C PRO A 162 -6.05 -17.34 -2.45
N GLU A 163 -5.12 -18.29 -2.53
CA GLU A 163 -4.06 -18.41 -1.54
C GLU A 163 -3.18 -17.14 -1.51
N THR A 164 -2.99 -16.59 -0.31
CA THR A 164 -2.04 -15.50 -0.05
C THR A 164 -0.66 -16.06 0.28
N SER A 165 0.37 -15.27 0.02
CA SER A 165 1.74 -15.55 0.45
C SER A 165 2.18 -14.56 1.53
N GLY A 166 3.36 -14.78 2.12
CA GLY A 166 3.88 -13.89 3.16
C GLY A 166 3.27 -14.18 4.55
N ARG A 167 2.75 -13.13 5.20
CA ARG A 167 2.21 -13.20 6.56
C ARG A 167 0.80 -13.77 6.56
N LEU A 168 0.46 -14.53 7.60
CA LEU A 168 -0.93 -14.91 7.85
C LEU A 168 -1.66 -13.70 8.44
N GLN A 169 -2.76 -13.30 7.80
CA GLN A 169 -3.68 -12.28 8.29
C GLN A 169 -5.07 -12.91 8.43
N SER A 170 -5.64 -12.88 9.63
CA SER A 170 -6.94 -13.52 9.93
C SER A 170 -8.10 -12.85 9.21
N ASP A 171 -7.96 -11.57 8.87
CA ASP A 171 -9.06 -10.74 8.39
C ASP A 171 -9.25 -10.87 6.87
N ILE A 172 -8.27 -11.43 6.14
CA ILE A 172 -8.39 -11.72 4.71
C ILE A 172 -9.24 -12.99 4.52
N THR A 173 -10.55 -12.77 4.38
CA THR A 173 -11.58 -13.81 4.35
C THR A 173 -12.61 -13.54 3.24
N GLY A 174 -13.51 -14.49 2.98
CA GLY A 174 -14.53 -14.35 1.93
C GLY A 174 -13.95 -14.22 0.51
N LEU A 175 -12.93 -15.02 0.20
CA LEU A 175 -12.14 -14.88 -1.03
C LEU A 175 -12.90 -15.35 -2.29
N ILE A 176 -12.91 -14.51 -3.33
CA ILE A 176 -13.32 -14.84 -4.70
C ILE A 176 -12.13 -14.52 -5.61
N GLY A 177 -11.30 -15.53 -5.87
CA GLY A 177 -9.95 -15.28 -6.34
C GLY A 177 -9.18 -14.46 -5.30
N GLN A 178 -8.58 -13.33 -5.69
CA GLN A 178 -7.87 -12.44 -4.78
C GLN A 178 -8.75 -11.30 -4.20
N TYR A 179 -10.01 -11.18 -4.64
CA TYR A 179 -10.99 -10.31 -3.97
C TYR A 179 -11.34 -10.89 -2.59
N ALA A 180 -11.25 -10.09 -1.52
CA ALA A 180 -11.57 -10.52 -0.16
C ALA A 180 -12.82 -9.79 0.35
N HIS A 181 -13.97 -10.47 0.41
CA HIS A 181 -15.21 -9.81 0.84
C HIS A 181 -15.26 -9.51 2.34
N GLY A 182 -14.56 -10.30 3.16
CA GLY A 182 -14.54 -10.08 4.61
C GLY A 182 -13.61 -8.94 5.04
N ASN A 183 -13.11 -8.13 4.11
CA ASN A 183 -12.19 -7.03 4.37
C ASN A 183 -12.48 -5.82 3.45
N GLU A 184 -12.46 -4.62 4.02
CA GLU A 184 -12.99 -3.39 3.43
C GLU A 184 -12.33 -2.90 2.14
N PRO A 185 -11.00 -3.03 1.92
CA PRO A 185 -10.34 -2.50 0.72
C PRO A 185 -10.93 -3.06 -0.59
N SER A 186 -11.59 -4.21 -0.55
CA SER A 186 -12.20 -4.85 -1.71
C SER A 186 -13.64 -4.37 -2.01
N HIS A 187 -14.34 -3.77 -1.06
CA HIS A 187 -15.81 -3.62 -1.11
C HIS A 187 -16.36 -2.89 -2.35
N HIS A 188 -15.61 -1.97 -2.94
CA HIS A 188 -16.02 -1.23 -4.14
C HIS A 188 -15.65 -1.91 -5.47
N MET A 189 -14.74 -2.89 -5.46
CA MET A 189 -14.07 -3.37 -6.69
C MET A 189 -15.02 -3.99 -7.71
N ALA A 190 -16.05 -4.72 -7.25
CA ALA A 190 -17.03 -5.33 -8.14
C ALA A 190 -17.80 -4.30 -8.98
N TYR A 191 -17.94 -3.06 -8.48
CA TYR A 191 -18.64 -1.97 -9.16
C TYR A 191 -17.78 -1.24 -10.20
N LEU A 192 -16.47 -1.50 -10.23
CA LEU A 192 -15.55 -0.81 -11.14
C LEU A 192 -15.76 -1.17 -12.62
N TYR A 193 -16.41 -2.31 -12.93
CA TYR A 193 -16.78 -2.62 -14.30
C TYR A 193 -17.76 -1.61 -14.91
N ASN A 194 -18.59 -0.94 -14.11
CA ASN A 194 -19.50 0.11 -14.61
C ASN A 194 -18.72 1.27 -15.22
N TYR A 195 -17.61 1.67 -14.60
CA TYR A 195 -16.77 2.76 -15.09
C TYR A 195 -16.09 2.42 -16.43
N ALA A 196 -15.86 1.13 -16.71
CA ALA A 196 -15.28 0.63 -17.94
C ALA A 196 -16.32 0.13 -18.97
N GLY A 197 -17.62 0.32 -18.70
CA GLY A 197 -18.68 -0.01 -19.65
C GLY A 197 -19.09 -1.48 -19.73
N GLU A 198 -18.76 -2.29 -18.73
CA GLU A 198 -19.19 -3.69 -18.62
C GLU A 198 -20.08 -3.95 -17.39
N PRO A 199 -21.18 -3.20 -17.18
CA PRO A 199 -21.99 -3.28 -15.94
C PRO A 199 -22.62 -4.67 -15.71
N TRP A 200 -22.78 -5.50 -16.74
CA TRP A 200 -23.23 -6.89 -16.58
C TRP A 200 -22.22 -7.75 -15.79
N LYS A 201 -20.92 -7.41 -15.80
CA LYS A 201 -19.92 -8.09 -14.96
C LYS A 201 -20.08 -7.69 -13.49
N THR A 202 -20.34 -6.40 -13.21
CA THR A 202 -20.73 -5.94 -11.85
C THR A 202 -21.93 -6.74 -11.34
N GLN A 203 -23.00 -6.82 -12.14
CA GLN A 203 -24.22 -7.56 -11.77
C GLN A 203 -23.91 -9.01 -11.39
N LYS A 204 -23.09 -9.70 -12.19
CA LYS A 204 -22.69 -11.09 -11.92
C LYS A 204 -21.91 -11.22 -10.60
N ILE A 205 -20.88 -10.41 -10.39
CA ILE A 205 -20.01 -10.51 -9.22
C ILE A 205 -20.74 -10.08 -7.94
N VAL A 206 -21.46 -8.95 -7.98
CA VAL A 206 -22.27 -8.49 -6.83
C VAL A 206 -23.29 -9.56 -6.44
N ARG A 207 -23.95 -10.21 -7.40
CA ARG A 207 -24.87 -11.30 -7.11
C ARG A 207 -24.16 -12.47 -6.43
N GLN A 208 -23.02 -12.89 -6.95
CA GLN A 208 -22.22 -13.96 -6.36
C GLN A 208 -21.81 -13.67 -4.92
N ILE A 209 -21.47 -12.41 -4.61
CA ILE A 209 -21.12 -11.98 -3.26
C ILE A 209 -22.35 -12.03 -2.34
N LEU A 210 -23.47 -11.41 -2.75
CA LEU A 210 -24.71 -11.39 -1.96
C LEU A 210 -25.22 -12.80 -1.62
N ASP A 211 -25.17 -13.72 -2.59
CA ASP A 211 -25.65 -15.09 -2.41
C ASP A 211 -24.66 -15.98 -1.63
N GLY A 212 -23.36 -15.67 -1.69
CA GLY A 212 -22.29 -16.57 -1.22
C GLY A 212 -21.59 -16.15 0.08
N GLN A 213 -21.67 -14.87 0.47
CA GLN A 213 -20.92 -14.31 1.61
C GLN A 213 -21.81 -13.88 2.77
N TYR A 214 -23.14 -14.06 2.64
CA TYR A 214 -24.12 -13.67 3.64
C TYR A 214 -25.15 -14.77 3.86
N THR A 215 -25.40 -15.13 5.12
CA THR A 215 -26.52 -15.97 5.53
C THR A 215 -27.16 -15.45 6.82
N VAL A 216 -28.31 -16.02 7.19
CA VAL A 216 -29.00 -15.70 8.46
C VAL A 216 -28.53 -16.57 9.63
N GLU A 217 -27.58 -17.46 9.40
CA GLU A 217 -27.02 -18.35 10.42
C GLU A 217 -26.01 -17.60 11.32
N PRO A 218 -25.67 -18.14 12.51
CA PRO A 218 -24.74 -17.47 13.43
C PRO A 218 -23.34 -17.19 12.86
N ASP A 219 -22.90 -17.94 11.85
CA ASP A 219 -21.64 -17.75 11.10
C ASP A 219 -21.87 -17.10 9.73
N GLY A 220 -22.99 -16.38 9.57
CA GLY A 220 -23.46 -15.87 8.29
C GLY A 220 -22.70 -14.69 7.71
N LEU A 221 -21.57 -14.25 8.28
CA LEU A 221 -20.71 -13.21 7.72
C LEU A 221 -19.36 -13.80 7.32
N SER A 222 -18.84 -13.38 6.17
CA SER A 222 -17.56 -13.87 5.68
C SER A 222 -16.34 -13.30 6.39
N GLY A 223 -16.50 -12.30 7.27
CA GLY A 223 -15.45 -11.59 7.98
C GLY A 223 -15.99 -10.84 9.21
N ASN A 224 -15.21 -9.91 9.76
CA ASN A 224 -15.66 -9.06 10.85
C ASN A 224 -16.84 -8.18 10.39
N GLU A 225 -17.74 -7.82 11.31
CA GLU A 225 -18.93 -7.02 10.96
C GLU A 225 -18.60 -5.52 10.78
N ASP A 226 -17.51 -5.09 11.42
CA ASP A 226 -16.94 -3.75 11.37
C ASP A 226 -17.93 -2.62 11.60
N CYS A 227 -18.66 -2.75 12.70
CA CYS A 227 -19.53 -1.73 13.27
C CYS A 227 -20.63 -1.24 12.30
N GLY A 228 -21.15 -2.14 11.46
CA GLY A 228 -22.18 -1.86 10.47
C GLY A 228 -21.68 -1.85 9.02
N GLN A 229 -20.37 -1.88 8.77
CA GLN A 229 -19.81 -1.73 7.43
C GLN A 229 -20.22 -2.89 6.49
N MET A 230 -20.07 -4.15 6.93
CA MET A 230 -20.49 -5.32 6.14
C MET A 230 -22.00 -5.32 5.91
N SER A 231 -22.75 -5.06 6.98
CA SER A 231 -24.22 -4.99 6.94
C SER A 231 -24.72 -3.90 6.00
N ALA A 232 -24.09 -2.72 6.02
CA ALA A 232 -24.43 -1.61 5.13
C ALA A 232 -24.08 -1.93 3.67
N TRP A 233 -22.97 -2.61 3.40
CA TRP A 233 -22.64 -3.11 2.06
C TRP A 233 -23.76 -4.02 1.54
N TYR A 234 -24.19 -4.99 2.34
CA TYR A 234 -25.29 -5.89 1.97
C TYR A 234 -26.58 -5.11 1.70
N VAL A 235 -26.99 -4.21 2.61
CA VAL A 235 -28.23 -3.43 2.49
C VAL A 235 -28.24 -2.61 1.20
N LEU A 236 -27.19 -1.82 0.92
CA LEU A 236 -27.13 -1.01 -0.29
C LEU A 236 -27.13 -1.91 -1.54
N SER A 237 -26.26 -2.92 -1.56
CA SER A 237 -26.08 -3.79 -2.73
C SER A 237 -27.33 -4.59 -3.04
N ALA A 238 -28.05 -5.09 -2.03
CA ALA A 238 -29.30 -5.81 -2.19
C ALA A 238 -30.45 -4.92 -2.70
N MET A 239 -30.43 -3.62 -2.40
CA MET A 239 -31.34 -2.66 -3.05
C MET A 239 -31.00 -2.43 -4.53
N GLY A 240 -29.75 -2.70 -4.93
CA GLY A 240 -29.31 -2.66 -6.32
C GLY A 240 -28.29 -1.57 -6.64
N PHE A 241 -27.71 -0.87 -5.67
CA PHE A 241 -26.66 0.14 -5.90
C PHE A 241 -25.67 0.26 -4.74
N TYR A 242 -24.52 0.90 -4.96
CA TYR A 242 -23.50 1.10 -3.92
C TYR A 242 -22.78 2.44 -4.05
N SER A 243 -22.30 3.01 -2.94
CA SER A 243 -21.52 4.26 -2.96
C SER A 243 -20.01 3.95 -3.08
N VAL A 244 -19.50 3.97 -4.31
CA VAL A 244 -18.07 3.70 -4.59
C VAL A 244 -17.16 4.84 -4.10
N THR A 245 -17.63 6.09 -4.20
CA THR A 245 -16.83 7.29 -3.90
C THR A 245 -17.60 8.22 -2.96
N PRO A 246 -17.72 7.91 -1.65
CA PRO A 246 -18.30 8.85 -0.70
C PRO A 246 -17.73 10.28 -0.82
N GLY A 247 -18.58 11.30 -0.78
CA GLY A 247 -18.24 12.67 -1.18
C GLY A 247 -18.64 13.00 -2.62
N SER A 248 -18.77 12.00 -3.49
CA SER A 248 -19.62 12.07 -4.68
C SER A 248 -21.07 11.73 -4.31
N THR A 249 -22.02 12.27 -5.07
CA THR A 249 -23.45 12.01 -4.85
C THR A 249 -23.98 10.85 -5.70
N ASP A 250 -23.14 10.21 -6.52
CA ASP A 250 -23.56 9.08 -7.35
C ASP A 250 -23.49 7.74 -6.60
N TYR A 251 -24.52 6.91 -6.82
CA TYR A 251 -24.58 5.51 -6.41
C TYR A 251 -24.50 4.62 -7.65
N ILE A 252 -23.58 3.66 -7.65
CA ILE A 252 -23.27 2.81 -8.80
C ILE A 252 -24.21 1.61 -8.81
N ILE A 253 -24.93 1.40 -9.91
CA ILE A 253 -25.95 0.34 -10.00
C ILE A 253 -25.27 -1.03 -10.09
N GLY A 254 -25.64 -1.93 -9.19
CA GLY A 254 -25.27 -3.34 -9.20
C GLY A 254 -26.38 -4.17 -9.80
N THR A 255 -26.96 -5.06 -8.99
CA THR A 255 -28.15 -5.84 -9.32
C THR A 255 -29.08 -5.91 -8.11
N PRO A 256 -30.38 -5.61 -8.25
CA PRO A 256 -31.33 -5.70 -7.13
C PRO A 256 -31.58 -7.16 -6.75
N LEU A 257 -31.70 -7.43 -5.44
CA LEU A 257 -32.03 -8.75 -4.91
C LEU A 257 -33.55 -8.96 -4.80
N PHE A 258 -34.29 -7.89 -4.51
CA PHE A 258 -35.73 -7.92 -4.26
C PHE A 258 -36.54 -7.45 -5.47
N LYS A 259 -37.76 -8.01 -5.62
CA LYS A 259 -38.73 -7.54 -6.63
C LYS A 259 -39.11 -6.08 -6.44
N LYS A 260 -39.14 -5.61 -5.19
CA LYS A 260 -39.50 -4.24 -4.84
C LYS A 260 -38.82 -3.82 -3.54
N THR A 261 -38.24 -2.63 -3.57
CA THR A 261 -37.69 -1.92 -2.41
C THR A 261 -38.37 -0.57 -2.31
N THR A 262 -38.81 -0.17 -1.12
CA THR A 262 -39.41 1.14 -0.86
C THR A 262 -38.58 1.89 0.18
N LEU A 263 -38.02 3.03 -0.22
CA LEU A 263 -37.27 3.95 0.63
C LEU A 263 -38.19 5.08 1.08
N ASN A 264 -38.44 5.17 2.39
CA ASN A 264 -39.16 6.29 3.00
C ASN A 264 -38.12 7.32 3.44
N LEU A 265 -38.10 8.47 2.78
CA LEU A 265 -37.06 9.48 2.97
C LEU A 265 -37.47 10.48 4.05
N GLU A 266 -36.47 11.09 4.71
CA GLU A 266 -36.71 12.05 5.80
C GLU A 266 -37.43 13.33 5.33
N ASN A 267 -37.32 13.68 4.05
CA ASN A 267 -38.05 14.79 3.45
C ASN A 267 -39.54 14.46 3.16
N GLY A 268 -40.00 13.25 3.50
CA GLY A 268 -41.36 12.77 3.28
C GLY A 268 -41.61 12.18 1.89
N ASN A 269 -40.65 12.24 0.97
CA ASN A 269 -40.76 11.59 -0.32
C ASN A 269 -40.55 10.07 -0.19
N ILE A 270 -41.07 9.34 -1.17
CA ILE A 270 -40.89 7.89 -1.29
C ILE A 270 -40.18 7.62 -2.59
N PHE A 271 -39.07 6.87 -2.53
CA PHE A 271 -38.38 6.35 -3.70
C PHE A 271 -38.54 4.84 -3.76
N ILE A 272 -38.93 4.32 -4.92
CA ILE A 272 -39.21 2.90 -5.12
C ILE A 272 -38.25 2.34 -6.16
N ILE A 273 -37.68 1.18 -5.88
CA ILE A 273 -36.93 0.38 -6.84
C ILE A 273 -37.77 -0.86 -7.15
N GLU A 274 -38.13 -1.06 -8.42
CA GLU A 274 -38.87 -2.23 -8.88
C GLU A 274 -37.99 -3.04 -9.83
N ALA A 275 -37.87 -4.35 -9.59
CA ALA A 275 -37.09 -5.25 -10.42
C ALA A 275 -38.02 -6.32 -11.00
N GLU A 276 -38.62 -6.00 -12.14
CA GLU A 276 -39.54 -6.90 -12.83
C GLU A 276 -38.77 -8.14 -13.29
N ASN A 277 -39.39 -9.31 -13.14
CA ASN A 277 -38.79 -10.61 -13.46
C ASN A 277 -37.53 -11.00 -12.67
N VAL A 278 -37.10 -10.26 -11.64
CA VAL A 278 -35.94 -10.66 -10.82
C VAL A 278 -36.14 -12.04 -10.19
N SER A 279 -35.10 -12.86 -10.23
CA SER A 279 -35.09 -14.19 -9.63
C SER A 279 -33.64 -14.65 -9.37
N GLU A 280 -33.46 -15.89 -8.91
CA GLU A 280 -32.15 -16.55 -8.84
C GLU A 280 -31.47 -16.67 -10.20
N LYS A 281 -32.24 -16.74 -11.28
CA LYS A 281 -31.71 -16.84 -12.65
C LYS A 281 -31.62 -15.49 -13.34
N ASN A 282 -32.63 -14.64 -13.14
CA ASN A 282 -32.73 -13.35 -13.81
C ASN A 282 -32.00 -12.29 -12.98
N ILE A 283 -30.68 -12.23 -13.16
CA ILE A 283 -29.78 -11.36 -12.39
C ILE A 283 -29.32 -10.13 -13.19
N TYR A 284 -29.56 -10.13 -14.51
CA TYR A 284 -29.04 -9.10 -15.40
C TYR A 284 -30.10 -8.08 -15.78
N ILE A 285 -29.74 -6.80 -15.68
CA ILE A 285 -30.61 -5.70 -16.10
C ILE A 285 -30.66 -5.65 -17.63
N GLN A 286 -31.85 -5.74 -18.20
CA GLN A 286 -32.10 -5.65 -19.64
C GLN A 286 -32.44 -4.23 -20.06
N SER A 287 -33.18 -3.49 -19.24
CA SER A 287 -33.49 -2.08 -19.42
C SER A 287 -33.89 -1.45 -18.10
N ALA A 288 -33.84 -0.11 -18.01
CA ALA A 288 -34.30 0.62 -16.85
C ALA A 288 -35.19 1.81 -17.26
N LYS A 289 -36.07 2.23 -16.35
CA LYS A 289 -36.83 3.47 -16.46
C LYS A 289 -36.82 4.22 -15.14
N LEU A 290 -36.63 5.53 -15.20
CA LEU A 290 -36.79 6.42 -14.06
C LEU A 290 -38.05 7.26 -14.28
N ASN A 291 -39.03 7.11 -13.39
CA ASN A 291 -40.32 7.80 -13.46
C ASN A 291 -41.03 7.59 -14.82
N GLY A 292 -40.95 6.36 -15.34
CA GLY A 292 -41.55 5.94 -16.61
C GLY A 292 -40.77 6.34 -17.87
N LYS A 293 -39.71 7.13 -17.75
CA LYS A 293 -38.82 7.51 -18.86
C LYS A 293 -37.66 6.55 -18.96
N GLU A 294 -37.19 6.29 -20.19
CA GLU A 294 -36.01 5.46 -20.44
C GLU A 294 -34.80 5.95 -19.62
N TYR A 295 -34.11 5.01 -18.98
CA TYR A 295 -32.94 5.26 -18.16
C TYR A 295 -31.80 4.32 -18.58
N THR A 296 -30.74 4.91 -19.12
CA THR A 296 -29.62 4.17 -19.72
C THR A 296 -28.38 4.17 -18.83
N LYS A 297 -28.37 4.92 -17.73
CA LYS A 297 -27.18 5.08 -16.88
C LYS A 297 -26.98 3.89 -15.94
N SER A 298 -25.70 3.57 -15.67
CA SER A 298 -25.27 2.54 -14.71
C SER A 298 -25.00 3.09 -13.30
N TYR A 299 -25.56 4.25 -12.99
CA TYR A 299 -25.49 4.93 -11.71
C TYR A 299 -26.78 5.73 -11.50
N ILE A 300 -27.07 6.13 -10.27
CA ILE A 300 -28.17 7.03 -9.90
C ILE A 300 -27.66 8.11 -8.95
N ALA A 301 -28.03 9.38 -9.19
CA ALA A 301 -27.60 10.49 -8.36
C ALA A 301 -28.44 10.59 -7.07
N HIS A 302 -27.83 11.04 -5.97
CA HIS A 302 -28.51 11.21 -4.69
C HIS A 302 -29.77 12.08 -4.80
N ASN A 303 -29.73 13.15 -5.59
CA ASN A 303 -30.88 14.03 -5.79
C ASN A 303 -32.03 13.34 -6.55
N GLU A 304 -31.74 12.42 -7.48
CA GLU A 304 -32.78 11.62 -8.16
C GLU A 304 -33.52 10.71 -7.15
N ILE A 305 -32.82 10.23 -6.12
CA ILE A 305 -33.44 9.49 -5.02
C ILE A 305 -34.27 10.44 -4.14
N LEU A 306 -33.71 11.59 -3.74
CA LEU A 306 -34.38 12.57 -2.86
C LEU A 306 -35.68 13.14 -3.45
N GLU A 307 -35.76 13.29 -4.76
CA GLU A 307 -36.98 13.72 -5.47
C GLU A 307 -38.12 12.68 -5.38
N GLY A 308 -37.81 11.44 -5.00
CA GLY A 308 -38.76 10.34 -4.94
C GLY A 308 -39.14 9.80 -6.32
N GLY A 309 -40.16 8.94 -6.35
CA GLY A 309 -40.65 8.30 -7.57
C GLY A 309 -40.23 6.85 -7.69
N THR A 310 -39.97 6.38 -8.91
CA THR A 310 -39.73 4.95 -9.18
C THR A 310 -38.64 4.72 -10.22
N LEU A 311 -37.61 3.96 -9.85
CA LEU A 311 -36.65 3.33 -10.75
C LEU A 311 -37.09 1.89 -11.00
N SER A 312 -37.49 1.56 -12.22
CA SER A 312 -37.89 0.20 -12.60
C SER A 312 -36.87 -0.44 -13.53
N PHE A 313 -36.53 -1.69 -13.24
CA PHE A 313 -35.66 -2.54 -14.03
C PHE A 313 -36.45 -3.70 -14.64
N GLU A 314 -36.13 -4.04 -15.88
CA GLU A 314 -36.52 -5.31 -16.49
C GLU A 314 -35.34 -6.28 -16.36
N MET A 315 -35.53 -7.41 -15.68
CA MET A 315 -34.46 -8.39 -15.42
C MET A 315 -34.51 -9.57 -16.38
N GLY A 316 -33.34 -10.13 -16.70
CA GLY A 316 -33.19 -11.27 -17.60
C GLY A 316 -32.06 -12.22 -17.18
N ALA A 317 -32.08 -13.44 -17.72
CA ALA A 317 -31.14 -14.50 -17.40
C ALA A 317 -29.78 -14.36 -18.09
N GLU A 318 -29.73 -13.64 -19.21
CA GLU A 318 -28.52 -13.42 -20.00
C GLU A 318 -28.08 -11.94 -19.93
N PRO A 319 -26.78 -11.65 -19.99
CA PRO A 319 -26.28 -10.28 -19.92
C PRO A 319 -26.72 -9.45 -21.13
N ASN A 320 -27.32 -8.29 -20.89
CA ASN A 320 -27.47 -7.27 -21.94
C ASN A 320 -26.20 -6.43 -22.03
N LYS A 321 -25.39 -6.70 -23.05
CA LYS A 321 -24.12 -5.97 -23.28
C LYS A 321 -24.28 -4.56 -23.86
N GLU A 322 -25.50 -4.20 -24.25
CA GLU A 322 -25.84 -2.90 -24.83
C GLU A 322 -26.42 -1.91 -23.81
N TRP A 323 -26.85 -2.39 -22.63
CA TRP A 323 -27.38 -1.52 -21.59
C TRP A 323 -26.23 -0.86 -20.80
N ALA A 324 -26.32 0.46 -20.64
CA ALA A 324 -25.41 1.28 -19.85
C ALA A 324 -23.91 1.13 -20.16
N ASN A 325 -23.57 0.84 -21.42
CA ASN A 325 -22.20 0.65 -21.87
C ASN A 325 -21.58 1.92 -22.52
N LYS A 326 -22.39 2.91 -22.91
CA LYS A 326 -21.91 4.11 -23.61
C LYS A 326 -21.18 5.04 -22.65
N PRO A 327 -20.16 5.80 -23.10
CA PRO A 327 -19.41 6.69 -22.22
C PRO A 327 -20.26 7.64 -21.36
N ASP A 328 -21.34 8.22 -21.91
CA ASP A 328 -22.23 9.15 -21.19
C ASP A 328 -23.18 8.46 -20.20
N ASP A 329 -23.31 7.13 -20.28
CA ASP A 329 -24.14 6.29 -19.41
C ASP A 329 -23.34 5.70 -18.23
N ARG A 330 -22.03 5.91 -18.19
CA ARG A 330 -21.12 5.39 -17.15
C ARG A 330 -20.95 6.41 -16.02
N PRO A 331 -20.71 5.94 -14.78
CA PRO A 331 -20.31 6.84 -13.71
C PRO A 331 -18.97 7.51 -14.01
N LYS A 332 -18.82 8.74 -13.51
CA LYS A 332 -17.61 9.54 -13.69
C LYS A 332 -17.00 9.97 -12.36
N SER A 333 -15.74 9.61 -12.16
CA SER A 333 -14.84 10.04 -11.10
C SER A 333 -13.47 10.31 -11.72
N GLU A 334 -13.17 11.59 -11.95
CA GLU A 334 -11.96 12.04 -12.65
C GLU A 334 -11.41 13.34 -12.03
N ILE A 335 -10.09 13.41 -11.87
CA ILE A 335 -9.39 14.66 -11.57
C ILE A 335 -8.88 15.26 -12.89
N GLY A 336 -9.53 16.34 -13.35
CA GLY A 336 -9.22 16.99 -14.64
C GLY A 336 -8.43 18.30 -14.56
N GLU A 337 -8.13 18.79 -13.35
CA GLU A 337 -7.48 20.07 -13.09
C GLU A 337 -6.25 19.88 -12.19
N GLU A 338 -5.32 20.84 -12.21
CA GLU A 338 -4.13 20.83 -11.34
C GLU A 338 -3.36 19.49 -11.40
N LEU A 339 -3.24 18.92 -12.60
CA LEU A 339 -2.63 17.61 -12.82
C LEU A 339 -1.18 17.58 -12.34
N ILE A 340 -0.79 16.49 -11.68
CA ILE A 340 0.61 16.25 -11.31
C ILE A 340 1.31 15.38 -12.33
N GLN A 341 2.60 15.64 -12.52
CA GLN A 341 3.51 14.67 -13.14
C GLN A 341 4.00 13.69 -12.08
N PRO A 342 3.75 12.38 -12.24
CA PRO A 342 4.25 11.36 -11.32
C PRO A 342 5.78 11.38 -11.28
N VAL A 343 6.34 11.19 -10.08
CA VAL A 343 7.79 11.15 -9.90
C VAL A 343 8.41 9.98 -10.68
N PRO A 344 9.65 10.13 -11.20
CA PRO A 344 10.36 8.99 -11.77
C PRO A 344 10.65 7.93 -10.70
N PHE A 345 10.99 6.72 -11.14
CA PHE A 345 11.44 5.63 -10.29
C PHE A 345 12.79 5.09 -10.75
N ILE A 346 13.48 4.39 -9.86
CA ILE A 346 14.75 3.74 -10.12
C ILE A 346 14.54 2.23 -10.05
N LYS A 347 15.11 1.50 -11.01
CA LYS A 347 15.22 0.05 -10.97
C LYS A 347 16.68 -0.32 -10.75
N ALA A 348 16.94 -0.92 -9.59
CA ALA A 348 18.22 -1.42 -9.16
C ALA A 348 17.99 -2.71 -8.36
N ASN A 349 18.96 -3.63 -8.36
CA ASN A 349 18.89 -4.87 -7.56
C ASN A 349 19.38 -4.69 -6.11
N SER A 350 20.08 -3.60 -5.81
CA SER A 350 20.54 -3.23 -4.48
C SER A 350 20.81 -1.72 -4.42
N LYS A 351 20.82 -1.16 -3.21
CA LYS A 351 21.30 0.20 -2.95
C LYS A 351 22.82 0.25 -2.78
N THR A 352 23.47 -0.90 -2.56
CA THR A 352 24.91 -0.99 -2.35
C THR A 352 25.59 -1.94 -3.34
N PHE A 353 26.86 -1.70 -3.63
CA PHE A 353 27.60 -2.48 -4.61
C PHE A 353 29.11 -2.48 -4.38
N LYS A 354 29.79 -3.55 -4.82
CA LYS A 354 31.24 -3.75 -4.61
C LYS A 354 32.08 -3.25 -5.81
N ASP A 355 31.63 -3.58 -7.02
CA ASP A 355 32.36 -3.31 -8.26
C ASP A 355 31.70 -2.20 -9.06
N SER A 356 30.55 -2.53 -9.63
CA SER A 356 29.67 -1.63 -10.32
C SER A 356 28.22 -2.03 -10.08
N LEU A 357 27.32 -1.09 -10.32
CA LEU A 357 25.88 -1.30 -10.27
C LEU A 357 25.25 -0.75 -11.54
N ILE A 358 24.44 -1.57 -12.20
CA ILE A 358 23.60 -1.11 -13.31
C ILE A 358 22.28 -0.65 -12.73
N ILE A 359 21.88 0.57 -13.09
CA ILE A 359 20.57 1.11 -12.73
C ILE A 359 19.82 1.58 -13.97
N GLN A 360 18.50 1.59 -13.87
CA GLN A 360 17.60 2.12 -14.88
C GLN A 360 16.66 3.14 -14.25
N LEU A 361 16.39 4.25 -14.95
CA LEU A 361 15.33 5.19 -14.58
C LEU A 361 14.08 4.90 -15.41
N GLY A 362 12.91 5.14 -14.84
CA GLY A 362 11.62 5.03 -15.53
C GLY A 362 10.60 6.01 -14.97
N SER A 363 9.46 6.16 -15.64
CA SER A 363 8.35 6.99 -15.18
C SER A 363 7.05 6.19 -15.25
N PRO A 364 6.12 6.37 -14.28
CA PRO A 364 4.75 5.87 -14.42
C PRO A 364 4.00 6.54 -15.59
N GLN A 365 4.39 7.75 -15.96
CA GLN A 365 3.78 8.52 -17.04
C GLN A 365 4.37 8.11 -18.39
N GLU A 366 3.51 7.72 -19.33
CA GLU A 366 3.91 7.39 -20.69
C GLU A 366 4.51 8.62 -21.39
N ASN A 367 5.54 8.39 -22.20
CA ASN A 367 6.27 9.41 -22.97
C ASN A 367 6.98 10.49 -22.15
N ALA A 368 7.07 10.34 -20.82
CA ALA A 368 7.80 11.28 -19.98
C ALA A 368 9.32 11.21 -20.24
N LYS A 369 9.95 12.38 -20.40
CA LYS A 369 11.41 12.53 -20.42
C LYS A 369 11.93 12.65 -19.01
N ILE A 370 13.04 12.00 -18.71
CA ILE A 370 13.68 12.02 -17.40
C ILE A 370 15.03 12.71 -17.50
N PHE A 371 15.28 13.68 -16.61
CA PHE A 371 16.55 14.38 -16.50
C PHE A 371 17.16 14.09 -15.12
N TYR A 372 18.47 13.92 -15.05
CA TYR A 372 19.14 13.49 -13.83
C TYR A 372 20.53 14.08 -13.65
N THR A 373 21.01 13.99 -12.41
CA THR A 373 22.38 14.31 -11.98
C THR A 373 22.93 13.14 -11.16
N LEU A 374 24.26 12.99 -11.10
CA LEU A 374 24.97 11.91 -10.38
C LEU A 374 25.88 12.42 -9.25
N ASP A 375 25.85 13.71 -8.99
CA ASP A 375 26.65 14.40 -7.99
C ASP A 375 25.79 15.04 -6.87
N GLY A 376 24.47 14.81 -6.90
CA GLY A 376 23.51 15.37 -5.95
C GLY A 376 23.08 16.81 -6.23
N SER A 377 23.53 17.43 -7.32
CA SER A 377 23.01 18.73 -7.79
C SER A 377 21.55 18.60 -8.23
N THR A 378 20.77 19.68 -8.11
CA THR A 378 19.36 19.69 -8.49
C THR A 378 19.22 19.59 -10.03
N PRO A 379 18.56 18.56 -10.58
CA PRO A 379 18.34 18.45 -12.01
C PRO A 379 17.27 19.44 -12.50
N ASP A 380 17.39 19.81 -13.76
CA ASP A 380 16.43 20.59 -14.53
C ASP A 380 16.36 20.06 -15.99
N ASN A 381 15.61 20.72 -16.86
CA ASN A 381 15.52 20.37 -18.28
C ASN A 381 16.80 20.62 -19.11
N ASN A 382 17.85 21.21 -18.51
CA ASN A 382 19.19 21.36 -19.11
C ASN A 382 20.17 20.28 -18.66
N SER A 383 19.77 19.46 -17.68
CA SER A 383 20.57 18.37 -17.13
C SER A 383 20.66 17.20 -18.11
N SER A 384 21.33 16.10 -17.71
CA SER A 384 21.47 14.94 -18.59
C SER A 384 20.13 14.23 -18.78
N GLU A 385 19.66 14.14 -20.02
CA GLU A 385 18.49 13.33 -20.38
C GLU A 385 18.83 11.84 -20.30
N TYR A 386 17.99 11.07 -19.63
CA TYR A 386 18.12 9.62 -19.51
C TYR A 386 17.73 8.91 -20.82
N LYS A 387 18.70 8.29 -21.48
CA LYS A 387 18.51 7.55 -22.76
C LYS A 387 18.89 6.08 -22.70
N GLN A 388 19.69 5.70 -21.71
CA GLN A 388 20.21 4.36 -21.55
C GLN A 388 20.54 4.10 -20.08
N GLN A 389 20.64 2.82 -19.71
CA GLN A 389 21.03 2.39 -18.37
C GLN A 389 22.35 3.03 -17.91
N LEU A 390 22.45 3.30 -16.61
CA LEU A 390 23.62 3.95 -16.00
C LEU A 390 24.46 2.90 -15.28
N VAL A 391 25.78 3.06 -15.32
CA VAL A 391 26.73 2.18 -14.63
C VAL A 391 27.43 3.00 -13.54
N LEU A 392 27.11 2.69 -12.28
CA LEU A 392 27.75 3.32 -11.13
C LEU A 392 29.03 2.54 -10.78
N THR A 393 30.13 3.25 -10.54
CA THR A 393 31.43 2.65 -10.17
C THR A 393 32.02 3.25 -8.89
N LYS A 394 31.32 4.21 -8.28
CA LYS A 394 31.63 4.90 -7.02
C LYS A 394 30.32 5.29 -6.31
N THR A 395 30.37 5.57 -5.02
CA THR A 395 29.22 6.12 -4.29
C THR A 395 28.69 7.34 -5.03
N THR A 396 27.37 7.35 -5.25
CA THR A 396 26.71 8.31 -6.14
C THR A 396 25.35 8.66 -5.56
N THR A 397 25.07 9.96 -5.42
CA THR A 397 23.73 10.48 -5.15
C THR A 397 23.09 10.84 -6.47
N ILE A 398 21.95 10.21 -6.75
CA ILE A 398 21.17 10.46 -7.96
C ILE A 398 20.00 11.33 -7.60
N LYS A 399 19.82 12.42 -8.36
CA LYS A 399 18.57 13.15 -8.38
C LYS A 399 17.96 13.07 -9.77
N ALA A 400 16.64 12.94 -9.85
CA ALA A 400 15.94 12.89 -11.12
C ALA A 400 14.59 13.61 -11.08
N VAL A 401 14.19 14.14 -12.22
CA VAL A 401 12.92 14.83 -12.46
C VAL A 401 12.35 14.36 -13.80
N SER A 402 11.03 14.35 -13.93
CA SER A 402 10.36 13.98 -15.18
C SER A 402 9.51 15.11 -15.75
N TYR A 403 9.39 15.13 -17.08
CA TYR A 403 8.65 16.12 -17.86
C TYR A 403 7.80 15.42 -18.92
N THR A 404 6.56 15.87 -19.08
CA THR A 404 5.68 15.52 -20.20
C THR A 404 5.06 16.80 -20.73
N ASP A 405 4.80 16.85 -22.03
CA ASP A 405 4.13 18.00 -22.64
C ASP A 405 2.76 18.21 -21.96
N ASN A 406 2.42 19.46 -21.64
CA ASN A 406 1.16 19.88 -21.01
C ASN A 406 0.95 19.44 -19.55
N MET A 407 2.00 19.03 -18.83
CA MET A 407 1.97 18.85 -17.38
C MET A 407 3.08 19.67 -16.70
N PRO A 408 2.92 20.05 -15.42
CA PRO A 408 4.04 20.58 -14.64
C PRO A 408 5.17 19.55 -14.54
N GLU A 409 6.38 19.99 -14.19
CA GLU A 409 7.45 19.06 -13.85
C GLU A 409 7.12 18.26 -12.58
N SER A 410 7.65 17.04 -12.47
CA SER A 410 7.49 16.26 -11.24
C SER A 410 8.28 16.88 -10.09
N SER A 411 7.96 16.50 -8.85
CA SER A 411 8.91 16.64 -7.76
C SER A 411 10.22 15.90 -8.08
N ILE A 412 11.31 16.38 -7.49
CA ILE A 412 12.64 15.79 -7.66
C ILE A 412 12.79 14.63 -6.70
N ILE A 413 13.14 13.47 -7.22
CA ILE A 413 13.53 12.32 -6.40
C ILE A 413 15.02 12.39 -6.06
N GLU A 414 15.40 11.83 -4.91
CA GLU A 414 16.79 11.67 -4.49
C GLU A 414 17.02 10.26 -3.94
N THR A 415 18.06 9.57 -4.42
CA THR A 415 18.48 8.26 -3.91
C THR A 415 20.00 8.16 -3.91
N GLN A 416 20.58 7.70 -2.80
CA GLN A 416 22.01 7.47 -2.69
C GLN A 416 22.36 5.99 -2.88
N PHE A 417 23.32 5.70 -3.76
CA PHE A 417 23.91 4.38 -3.93
C PHE A 417 25.31 4.34 -3.33
N ILE A 418 25.61 3.32 -2.53
CA ILE A 418 26.83 3.24 -1.73
C ILE A 418 27.78 2.19 -2.30
N LYS A 419 29.02 2.57 -2.62
CA LYS A 419 30.07 1.62 -2.95
C LYS A 419 30.70 1.07 -1.68
N ILE A 420 30.66 -0.25 -1.51
CA ILE A 420 31.19 -0.96 -0.34
C ILE A 420 32.50 -1.68 -0.68
N PRO A 421 33.36 -2.00 0.31
CA PRO A 421 34.63 -2.68 0.07
C PRO A 421 34.50 -4.03 -0.65
N ARG A 422 35.39 -4.30 -1.60
CA ARG A 422 35.45 -5.55 -2.36
C ARG A 422 35.82 -6.74 -1.47
N GLY A 423 35.35 -7.92 -1.87
CA GLY A 423 35.75 -9.20 -1.27
C GLY A 423 35.06 -9.53 0.06
N ARG A 424 34.22 -8.62 0.59
CA ARG A 424 33.41 -8.89 1.78
C ARG A 424 32.27 -9.85 1.43
N SER A 425 32.05 -10.85 2.26
CA SER A 425 30.90 -11.74 2.20
C SER A 425 30.48 -12.15 3.61
N ILE A 426 29.26 -12.65 3.75
CA ILE A 426 28.74 -13.15 5.01
C ILE A 426 28.18 -14.56 4.80
N GLN A 427 28.38 -15.41 5.78
CA GLN A 427 27.71 -16.69 5.91
C GLN A 427 26.89 -16.63 7.21
N ILE A 428 25.57 -16.62 7.08
CA ILE A 428 24.66 -16.73 8.22
C ILE A 428 24.50 -18.21 8.53
N LEU A 429 24.76 -18.61 9.78
CA LEU A 429 24.65 -19.99 10.24
C LEU A 429 23.31 -20.27 10.93
N SER A 430 22.62 -19.22 11.36
CA SER A 430 21.26 -19.26 11.92
C SER A 430 20.21 -19.10 10.82
N ASN A 431 18.96 -19.47 11.09
CA ASN A 431 17.88 -19.35 10.12
C ASN A 431 17.05 -18.10 10.42
N TYR A 432 17.18 -17.05 9.59
CA TYR A 432 16.30 -15.90 9.69
C TYR A 432 14.91 -16.24 9.12
N SER A 433 13.88 -15.59 9.67
CA SER A 433 12.51 -15.74 9.21
C SER A 433 12.33 -15.17 7.81
N LYS A 434 11.55 -15.87 6.97
CA LYS A 434 11.13 -15.36 5.66
C LYS A 434 10.33 -14.05 5.74
N GLN A 435 9.75 -13.75 6.91
CA GLN A 435 9.03 -12.50 7.17
C GLN A 435 9.97 -11.31 7.45
N TYR A 436 11.18 -11.57 7.94
CA TYR A 436 12.13 -10.56 8.41
C TYR A 436 13.51 -10.82 7.81
N THR A 437 13.63 -10.66 6.49
CA THR A 437 14.86 -11.00 5.75
C THR A 437 15.86 -9.85 5.68
N ALA A 438 15.41 -8.61 5.91
CA ALA A 438 16.15 -7.36 5.67
C ALA A 438 16.67 -7.18 4.22
N GLY A 439 16.19 -7.97 3.25
CA GLY A 439 16.75 -8.00 1.89
C GLY A 439 17.68 -9.19 1.62
N GLY A 440 17.85 -10.11 2.58
CA GLY A 440 18.58 -11.36 2.42
C GLY A 440 19.94 -11.37 3.14
N ASP A 441 20.82 -12.30 2.77
CA ASP A 441 22.07 -12.56 3.49
C ASP A 441 22.97 -11.33 3.65
N GLU A 442 23.13 -10.54 2.59
CA GLU A 442 24.06 -9.41 2.59
C GLU A 442 23.56 -8.21 3.41
N ALA A 443 22.30 -8.19 3.86
CA ALA A 443 21.71 -7.08 4.60
C ALA A 443 22.53 -6.69 5.84
N LEU A 444 23.10 -7.66 6.56
CA LEU A 444 23.88 -7.38 7.77
C LEU A 444 25.26 -6.75 7.52
N ILE A 445 25.68 -6.59 6.26
CA ILE A 445 26.98 -6.03 5.87
C ILE A 445 26.88 -5.05 4.70
N ASP A 446 25.68 -4.56 4.40
CA ASP A 446 25.40 -3.72 3.25
C ASP A 446 25.60 -2.22 3.52
N TYR A 447 25.96 -1.80 4.74
CA TYR A 447 26.11 -0.40 5.16
C TYR A 447 24.80 0.40 5.17
N ILE A 448 23.65 -0.28 5.15
CA ILE A 448 22.32 0.31 5.31
C ILE A 448 21.83 -0.04 6.70
N ARG A 449 21.61 0.98 7.51
CA ARG A 449 21.17 0.81 8.89
C ARG A 449 19.66 0.97 9.03
N GLY A 450 19.03 0.04 9.74
CA GLY A 450 17.63 0.07 10.11
C GLY A 450 17.31 1.17 11.12
N GLY A 451 16.08 1.66 11.06
CA GLY A 451 15.52 2.59 12.03
C GLY A 451 15.01 1.91 13.30
N ASP A 452 14.21 2.62 14.09
CA ASP A 452 13.55 2.14 15.30
C ASP A 452 12.29 1.30 15.05
N ASP A 453 11.74 1.34 13.83
CA ASP A 453 10.62 0.48 13.44
C ASP A 453 11.10 -0.76 12.67
N PHE A 454 10.78 -1.94 13.18
CA PHE A 454 11.10 -3.20 12.50
C PHE A 454 10.29 -3.45 11.22
N ARG A 455 9.11 -2.83 11.11
CA ARG A 455 8.16 -3.01 10.00
C ARG A 455 8.63 -2.35 8.72
N ASN A 456 9.61 -1.44 8.80
CA ASN A 456 10.25 -0.87 7.61
C ASN A 456 11.09 -1.90 6.83
N GLY A 457 11.22 -3.14 7.33
CA GLY A 457 11.85 -4.25 6.62
C GLY A 457 13.37 -4.16 6.55
N SER A 458 14.02 -3.37 7.40
CA SER A 458 15.49 -3.25 7.47
C SER A 458 16.13 -4.17 8.51
N TRP A 459 15.32 -4.96 9.21
CA TRP A 459 15.75 -5.77 10.33
C TRP A 459 15.66 -7.26 10.02
N GLN A 460 16.73 -8.00 10.28
CA GLN A 460 16.75 -9.45 10.06
C GLN A 460 16.39 -10.19 11.36
N GLY A 461 15.33 -10.99 11.32
CA GLY A 461 14.70 -11.57 12.50
C GLY A 461 14.95 -13.06 12.66
N TYR A 462 15.30 -13.48 13.88
CA TYR A 462 15.57 -14.87 14.27
C TYR A 462 14.72 -15.24 15.48
N GLN A 463 14.00 -16.36 15.44
CA GLN A 463 13.15 -16.80 16.57
C GLN A 463 13.69 -18.10 17.16
N LYS A 464 13.62 -18.24 18.49
CA LYS A 464 13.96 -19.47 19.23
C LYS A 464 15.43 -19.93 19.15
N GLU A 465 16.26 -19.30 18.33
CA GLU A 465 17.67 -19.62 18.20
C GLU A 465 18.58 -18.42 18.44
N ASP A 466 19.82 -18.73 18.80
CA ASP A 466 20.90 -17.75 18.82
C ASP A 466 21.20 -17.28 17.41
N PHE A 467 21.54 -16.01 17.24
CA PHE A 467 22.08 -15.51 15.99
C PHE A 467 23.56 -15.84 15.87
N VAL A 468 23.98 -16.41 14.74
CA VAL A 468 25.37 -16.72 14.43
C VAL A 468 25.66 -16.40 12.97
N ALA A 469 26.69 -15.58 12.72
CA ALA A 469 27.17 -15.31 11.37
C ALA A 469 28.69 -15.20 11.32
N ILE A 470 29.26 -15.49 10.15
CA ILE A 470 30.68 -15.35 9.83
C ILE A 470 30.83 -14.35 8.68
N VAL A 471 31.45 -13.21 8.96
CA VAL A 471 31.84 -12.22 7.96
C VAL A 471 33.25 -12.51 7.48
N ASN A 472 33.43 -12.70 6.18
CA ASN A 472 34.72 -12.74 5.50
C ASN A 472 35.05 -11.34 4.96
N LEU A 473 36.21 -10.81 5.30
CA LEU A 473 36.70 -9.49 4.87
C LEU A 473 37.39 -9.55 3.50
N GLY A 474 37.52 -10.73 2.90
CA GLY A 474 38.18 -10.98 1.62
C GLY A 474 39.70 -10.99 1.70
N LYS A 475 40.28 -10.30 2.68
CA LYS A 475 41.72 -10.28 2.99
C LYS A 475 41.95 -10.09 4.48
N LYS A 476 43.16 -10.42 4.93
CA LYS A 476 43.61 -10.06 6.28
C LYS A 476 43.72 -8.54 6.41
N MET A 477 43.13 -7.99 7.46
CA MET A 477 43.21 -6.57 7.78
C MET A 477 43.30 -6.36 9.29
N ASN A 478 43.81 -5.19 9.68
CA ASN A 478 43.81 -4.76 11.08
C ASN A 478 42.41 -4.31 11.44
N ILE A 479 41.91 -4.80 12.56
CA ILE A 479 40.56 -4.50 13.06
C ILE A 479 40.72 -3.73 14.38
N ASN A 480 40.13 -2.56 14.43
CA ASN A 480 40.09 -1.68 15.58
C ASN A 480 38.82 -1.87 16.39
N LYS A 481 37.68 -2.08 15.72
CA LYS A 481 36.37 -2.21 16.35
C LYS A 481 35.47 -3.17 15.58
N ILE A 482 34.65 -3.92 16.32
CA ILE A 482 33.51 -4.65 15.77
C ILE A 482 32.28 -4.16 16.51
N SER A 483 31.19 -3.88 15.77
CA SER A 483 29.87 -3.63 16.33
C SER A 483 28.82 -4.51 15.68
N THR A 484 27.77 -4.82 16.41
CA THR A 484 26.53 -5.38 15.87
C THR A 484 25.35 -4.70 16.51
N GLY A 485 24.44 -4.16 15.69
CA GLY A 485 23.23 -3.50 16.17
C GLY A 485 22.07 -4.47 16.35
N PHE A 486 21.23 -4.17 17.35
CA PHE A 486 20.05 -4.94 17.70
C PHE A 486 18.89 -4.01 18.07
N LEU A 487 17.66 -4.51 17.87
CA LEU A 487 16.42 -3.85 18.27
C LEU A 487 15.78 -4.61 19.43
N GLN A 488 15.18 -3.87 20.36
CA GLN A 488 14.21 -4.39 21.32
C GLN A 488 12.88 -3.67 21.12
N ALA A 489 11.81 -4.44 21.03
CA ALA A 489 10.43 -4.00 20.98
C ALA A 489 9.57 -5.10 21.62
N ILE A 490 9.54 -5.11 22.96
CA ILE A 490 9.04 -6.27 23.72
C ILE A 490 7.55 -6.53 23.50
N GLY A 491 6.76 -5.48 23.19
CA GLY A 491 5.36 -5.65 22.79
C GLY A 491 5.16 -6.54 21.55
N SER A 492 6.21 -6.68 20.72
CA SER A 492 6.24 -7.52 19.51
C SER A 492 7.12 -8.76 19.68
N TRP A 493 7.43 -9.20 20.91
CA TRP A 493 8.25 -10.38 21.17
C TRP A 493 9.73 -10.25 20.76
N ILE A 494 10.21 -9.03 20.47
CA ILE A 494 11.59 -8.73 20.06
C ILE A 494 12.41 -8.27 21.27
N TRP A 495 13.42 -9.06 21.67
CA TRP A 495 14.26 -8.79 22.83
C TRP A 495 15.72 -8.55 22.41
N MET A 496 16.41 -7.72 23.19
CA MET A 496 17.87 -7.66 23.09
C MET A 496 18.50 -9.04 23.35
N PRO A 497 19.60 -9.39 22.64
CA PRO A 497 20.35 -10.58 22.98
C PRO A 497 20.92 -10.45 24.39
N THR A 498 20.88 -11.51 25.19
CA THR A 498 21.41 -11.49 26.58
C THR A 498 22.92 -11.25 26.61
N LYS A 499 23.62 -11.68 25.57
CA LYS A 499 25.06 -11.54 25.40
C LYS A 499 25.43 -11.58 23.93
N VAL A 500 26.42 -10.79 23.52
CA VAL A 500 27.03 -10.86 22.18
C VAL A 500 28.51 -11.20 22.30
N GLU A 501 28.96 -12.17 21.52
CA GLU A 501 30.30 -12.72 21.53
C GLU A 501 30.96 -12.57 20.15
N TYR A 502 32.22 -12.18 20.16
CA TYR A 502 33.00 -11.96 18.95
C TYR A 502 34.23 -12.87 18.93
N HIS A 503 34.47 -13.47 17.77
CA HIS A 503 35.65 -14.27 17.50
C HIS A 503 36.30 -13.85 16.18
N ILE A 504 37.61 -14.01 16.07
CA ILE A 504 38.36 -13.73 14.85
C ILE A 504 39.07 -14.99 14.33
N SER A 505 39.26 -15.06 13.01
CA SER A 505 40.01 -16.13 12.35
C SER A 505 40.81 -15.62 11.15
N ASN A 506 41.91 -16.31 10.86
CA ASN A 506 42.75 -16.09 9.68
C ASN A 506 42.53 -17.13 8.57
N ASP A 507 41.86 -18.25 8.87
CA ASP A 507 41.69 -19.41 7.99
C ASP A 507 40.21 -19.77 7.73
N GLY A 508 39.28 -19.10 8.42
CA GLY A 508 37.84 -19.36 8.36
C GLY A 508 37.41 -20.66 9.06
N LYS A 509 38.34 -21.35 9.74
CA LYS A 509 38.11 -22.65 10.39
C LYS A 509 38.32 -22.56 11.90
N THR A 510 39.42 -21.97 12.32
CA THR A 510 39.80 -21.85 13.73
C THR A 510 39.50 -20.45 14.23
N PHE A 511 38.49 -20.31 15.09
CA PHE A 511 38.05 -19.02 15.63
C PHE A 511 38.55 -18.82 17.06
N LYS A 512 39.21 -17.68 17.31
CA LYS A 512 39.71 -17.30 18.63
C LYS A 512 38.81 -16.22 19.25
N PRO A 513 38.37 -16.35 20.51
CA PRO A 513 37.56 -15.34 21.17
C PRO A 513 38.34 -14.04 21.34
N VAL A 514 37.68 -12.91 21.13
CA VAL A 514 38.27 -11.57 21.28
C VAL A 514 37.53 -10.68 22.26
N GLY A 515 36.28 -11.01 22.59
CA GLY A 515 35.52 -10.32 23.61
C GLY A 515 34.04 -10.70 23.60
N SER A 516 33.35 -10.31 24.66
CA SER A 516 31.90 -10.42 24.76
C SER A 516 31.30 -9.27 25.56
N ILE A 517 30.04 -8.97 25.31
CA ILE A 517 29.31 -7.88 25.95
C ILE A 517 27.98 -8.43 26.43
N ASN A 518 27.65 -8.19 27.70
CA ASN A 518 26.35 -8.54 28.26
C ASN A 518 25.36 -7.40 28.00
N ASN A 519 24.08 -7.75 27.83
CA ASN A 519 23.01 -6.79 27.69
C ASN A 519 22.92 -5.86 28.93
N LYS A 520 22.60 -4.59 28.69
CA LYS A 520 22.32 -3.59 29.71
C LYS A 520 20.93 -2.96 29.58
N VAL A 521 20.22 -3.25 28.49
CA VAL A 521 18.84 -2.79 28.28
C VAL A 521 17.94 -3.58 29.21
N ALA A 522 17.07 -2.87 29.94
CA ALA A 522 16.11 -3.49 30.83
C ALA A 522 15.13 -4.36 30.02
N ASP A 523 14.80 -5.54 30.53
CA ASP A 523 13.93 -6.48 29.84
C ASP A 523 12.45 -6.10 29.91
N ASN A 524 12.11 -5.07 30.69
CA ASN A 524 10.77 -4.49 30.83
C ASN A 524 10.61 -3.11 30.13
N GLU A 525 11.57 -2.70 29.29
CA GLU A 525 11.45 -1.49 28.49
C GLU A 525 10.55 -1.74 27.26
N TYR A 526 9.34 -1.15 27.29
CA TYR A 526 8.32 -1.28 26.26
C TYR A 526 8.55 -0.38 25.04
N SER A 527 9.28 0.73 25.21
CA SER A 527 9.63 1.58 24.08
C SER A 527 10.61 0.85 23.17
N ALA A 528 10.57 1.15 21.87
CA ALA A 528 11.57 0.62 20.95
C ALA A 528 12.97 1.12 21.35
N VAL A 529 13.91 0.21 21.57
CA VAL A 529 15.30 0.54 21.89
C VAL A 529 16.23 -0.07 20.85
N PHE A 530 17.08 0.78 20.29
CA PHE A 530 18.14 0.38 19.39
C PHE A 530 19.51 0.46 20.08
N THR A 531 20.33 -0.58 19.99
CA THR A 531 21.65 -0.59 20.68
C THR A 531 22.70 -1.36 19.91
N ASP A 532 23.90 -0.76 19.84
CA ASP A 532 25.13 -1.38 19.35
C ASP A 532 25.87 -2.13 20.45
N PHE A 533 26.18 -3.39 20.19
CA PHE A 533 27.11 -4.17 20.99
C PHE A 533 28.49 -4.05 20.34
N SER A 534 29.41 -3.29 20.95
CA SER A 534 30.72 -2.95 20.40
C SER A 534 31.91 -3.41 21.24
N ILE A 535 32.92 -4.04 20.62
CA ILE A 535 34.23 -4.29 21.25
C ILE A 535 35.36 -3.58 20.49
N LYS A 536 36.39 -3.14 21.23
CA LYS A 536 37.65 -2.65 20.65
C LYS A 536 38.65 -3.79 20.58
N LEU A 537 39.31 -3.94 19.43
CA LEU A 537 40.35 -4.95 19.19
C LEU A 537 41.75 -4.37 19.09
N ASN A 538 41.89 -3.03 19.05
CA ASN A 538 43.17 -2.32 19.08
C ASN A 538 44.17 -2.83 18.03
N GLY A 539 43.69 -3.07 16.80
CA GLY A 539 44.54 -3.43 15.66
C GLY A 539 44.84 -4.93 15.52
N LYS A 540 44.08 -5.83 16.16
CA LYS A 540 44.22 -7.29 15.89
C LYS A 540 43.98 -7.57 14.40
N THR A 541 44.84 -8.40 13.81
CA THR A 541 44.73 -8.79 12.41
C THR A 541 43.87 -10.04 12.24
N ALA A 542 42.87 -9.98 11.36
CA ALA A 542 42.08 -11.15 10.96
C ALA A 542 41.50 -10.98 9.55
N GLN A 543 41.00 -12.08 8.98
CA GLN A 543 40.21 -12.07 7.75
C GLN A 543 38.74 -12.41 7.99
N TYR A 544 38.45 -13.24 9.00
CA TYR A 544 37.10 -13.69 9.30
C TYR A 544 36.69 -13.23 10.70
N ILE A 545 35.43 -12.85 10.84
CA ILE A 545 34.81 -12.46 12.10
C ILE A 545 33.56 -13.30 12.31
N LYS A 546 33.49 -14.01 13.43
CA LYS A 546 32.27 -14.71 13.84
C LYS A 546 31.59 -13.90 14.94
N VAL A 547 30.31 -13.60 14.72
CA VAL A 547 29.41 -12.98 15.69
C VAL A 547 28.46 -14.04 16.22
N THR A 548 28.21 -14.04 17.52
CA THR A 548 27.22 -14.89 18.17
C THR A 548 26.42 -14.07 19.16
N ALA A 549 25.11 -13.94 18.96
CA ALA A 549 24.21 -13.23 19.87
C ALA A 549 23.25 -14.22 20.52
N LYS A 550 23.24 -14.24 21.85
CA LYS A 550 22.46 -15.19 22.65
C LYS A 550 21.01 -14.75 22.75
N ASN A 551 20.10 -15.62 22.33
CA ASN A 551 18.67 -15.38 22.41
C ASN A 551 18.22 -15.14 23.86
N TYR A 552 17.20 -14.32 24.06
CA TYR A 552 16.65 -14.08 25.40
C TYR A 552 16.01 -15.36 25.97
N GLY A 553 15.50 -16.22 25.10
CA GLY A 553 14.89 -17.50 25.42
C GLY A 553 13.38 -17.37 25.52
N THR A 554 12.80 -18.06 26.50
CA THR A 554 11.36 -18.04 26.76
C THR A 554 10.93 -16.69 27.32
N ILE A 555 9.84 -16.14 26.77
CA ILE A 555 9.26 -14.88 27.19
C ILE A 555 8.79 -15.00 28.66
N PRO A 556 9.14 -14.03 29.53
CA PRO A 556 8.97 -14.16 30.97
C PRO A 556 7.51 -14.03 31.38
N GLY A 557 7.16 -14.62 32.54
CA GLY A 557 5.77 -14.74 33.01
C GLY A 557 5.03 -13.42 33.26
N TRP A 558 5.73 -12.30 33.35
CA TRP A 558 5.13 -10.98 33.52
C TRP A 558 4.68 -10.35 32.19
N HIS A 559 5.15 -10.86 31.05
CA HIS A 559 4.87 -10.30 29.73
C HIS A 559 3.61 -10.93 29.11
N LEU A 560 2.91 -10.19 28.25
CA LEU A 560 1.68 -10.66 27.58
C LEU A 560 1.89 -11.91 26.71
N GLY A 561 3.10 -12.09 26.18
CA GLY A 561 3.52 -13.27 25.41
C GLY A 561 4.13 -14.40 26.24
N ALA A 562 3.92 -14.43 27.56
CA ALA A 562 4.53 -15.39 28.48
C ALA A 562 4.50 -16.83 27.97
N GLY A 563 5.64 -17.53 28.07
CA GLY A 563 5.77 -18.92 27.61
C GLY A 563 6.04 -19.07 26.10
N GLY A 564 5.94 -17.99 25.31
CA GLY A 564 6.32 -17.97 23.91
C GLY A 564 7.85 -17.87 23.69
N ASP A 565 8.27 -18.03 22.44
CA ASP A 565 9.68 -17.91 22.01
C ASP A 565 9.99 -16.47 21.58
N SER A 566 11.08 -15.89 22.12
CA SER A 566 11.51 -14.53 21.77
C SER A 566 12.26 -14.44 20.43
N TRP A 567 12.19 -13.25 19.83
CA TRP A 567 12.92 -12.86 18.63
C TRP A 567 14.21 -12.11 18.95
N ILE A 568 15.24 -12.30 18.14
CA ILE A 568 16.40 -11.40 18.00
C ILE A 568 16.28 -10.69 16.65
N PHE A 569 16.34 -9.36 16.66
CA PHE A 569 16.41 -8.56 15.44
C PHE A 569 17.81 -7.96 15.33
N VAL A 570 18.48 -8.21 14.20
CA VAL A 570 19.89 -7.86 13.97
C VAL A 570 20.01 -6.97 12.76
N ASP A 571 20.74 -5.87 12.95
CA ASP A 571 21.23 -4.96 11.91
C ASP A 571 22.09 -3.87 12.58
N GLU A 572 23.33 -3.53 12.18
CA GLU A 572 24.23 -3.98 11.11
C GLU A 572 25.52 -4.53 11.75
N ILE A 573 26.28 -5.42 11.09
CA ILE A 573 27.64 -5.82 11.52
C ILE A 573 28.70 -4.90 10.91
N THR A 574 29.18 -3.94 11.70
CA THR A 574 30.24 -3.00 11.29
C THR A 574 31.61 -3.44 11.79
N ILE A 575 32.62 -3.27 10.92
CA ILE A 575 34.01 -3.68 11.17
C ILE A 575 34.91 -2.53 10.69
N GLU A 576 35.66 -1.93 11.63
CA GLU A 576 36.54 -0.77 11.42
C GLU A 576 38.01 -1.09 11.62
#